data_AF-A0A208Y3H9-F1
#
_entry.id   AF-A0A208Y3H9-F1
#
_cell.length_a   1.000
_cell.length_b   1.000
_cell.length_c   1.000
_cell.angle_alpha   90.00
_cell.angle_beta   90.00
_cell.angle_gamma   90.00
#
_symmetry.space_group_name_H-M   'P 1'
#
loop_
_entity.id
_entity.type
_entity.pdbx_description
1 polymer ?
#
loop_
_entity_poly.entity_id
_entity_poly.type
_entity_poly.pdbx_seq_one_letter_code
_entity_poly.pdbx_strand_id
1 'polypeptide(L)'
;MGKIVLMESHPLLRLGLWQIVNKLGELWEIVELDYDDISKADPAAIGVDLLIYGVSSAMDSDWHLLMEIHKTLRPKRILLLTDVLPLPGGLHNLAGVPVSGCVMKTVSVEILEAAIRLGNPPIFSVCQK
;
A
#
# COMPACT_ATOMS: atom_id res chain seq x y z
N MET A 1 -4.43 -15.90 10.55
CA MET A 1 -4.87 -14.51 10.36
C MET A 1 -3.75 -13.77 9.66
N GLY A 2 -4.01 -13.12 8.53
CA GLY A 2 -3.07 -12.20 7.93
C GLY A 2 -3.26 -10.79 8.48
N LYS A 3 -2.24 -9.95 8.41
CA LYS A 3 -2.30 -8.56 8.87
C LYS A 3 -2.11 -7.57 7.74
N ILE A 4 -2.99 -6.58 7.66
CA ILE A 4 -2.94 -5.49 6.70
C ILE A 4 -2.67 -4.19 7.45
N VAL A 5 -1.66 -3.46 7.00
CA VAL A 5 -1.48 -2.05 7.37
C VAL A 5 -1.99 -1.19 6.23
N LEU A 6 -2.78 -0.19 6.58
CA LEU A 6 -3.37 0.76 5.64
C LEU A 6 -2.85 2.17 5.97
N MET A 7 -2.09 2.73 5.03
CA MET A 7 -1.54 4.09 5.12
C MET A 7 -2.02 4.89 3.92
N GLU A 8 -2.89 5.85 4.16
CA GLU A 8 -3.43 6.73 3.13
C GLU A 8 -3.70 8.10 3.75
N SER A 9 -3.13 9.15 3.17
CA SER A 9 -3.26 10.53 3.66
C SER A 9 -4.69 11.06 3.63
N HIS A 10 -5.48 10.64 2.63
CA HIS A 10 -6.83 11.16 2.44
C HIS A 10 -7.84 10.40 3.32
N PRO A 11 -8.48 11.04 4.33
CA PRO A 11 -9.30 10.32 5.32
C PRO A 11 -10.48 9.56 4.72
N LEU A 12 -11.14 10.13 3.71
CA LEU A 12 -12.25 9.45 3.02
C LEU A 12 -11.80 8.23 2.22
N LEU A 13 -10.62 8.29 1.61
CA LEU A 13 -10.08 7.17 0.85
C LEU A 13 -9.62 6.07 1.80
N ARG A 14 -8.96 6.46 2.91
CA ARG A 14 -8.61 5.56 4.02
C ARG A 14 -9.84 4.78 4.51
N LEU A 15 -10.94 5.48 4.79
CA LEU A 15 -12.21 4.86 5.20
C LEU A 15 -12.78 3.93 4.12
N GLY A 16 -12.79 4.35 2.86
CA GLY A 16 -13.26 3.52 1.75
C GLY A 16 -12.46 2.22 1.61
N LEU A 17 -11.13 2.33 1.69
CA LEU A 17 -10.22 1.19 1.68
C LEU A 17 -10.47 0.27 2.88
N TRP A 18 -10.63 0.81 4.08
CA TRP A 18 -10.96 0.03 5.27
C TRP A 18 -12.25 -0.76 5.07
N GLN A 19 -13.29 -0.13 4.54
CA GLN A 19 -14.57 -0.81 4.27
C GLN A 19 -14.43 -1.93 3.26
N ILE A 20 -13.62 -1.74 2.21
CA ILE A 20 -13.36 -2.77 1.19
C ILE A 20 -12.61 -3.93 1.82
N VAL A 21 -11.52 -3.65 2.54
CA VAL A 21 -10.71 -4.70 3.20
C VAL A 21 -11.53 -5.46 4.23
N ASN A 22 -12.35 -4.76 5.02
CA ASN A 22 -13.21 -5.38 6.03
C ASN A 22 -14.27 -6.30 5.40
N LYS A 23 -14.72 -6.01 4.17
CA LYS A 23 -15.63 -6.88 3.40
C LYS A 23 -14.95 -8.12 2.81
N LEU A 24 -13.62 -8.14 2.70
CA LEU A 24 -12.89 -9.29 2.16
C LEU A 24 -12.94 -10.53 3.09
N GLY A 25 -13.39 -10.35 4.34
CA GLY A 25 -13.69 -11.41 5.32
C GLY A 25 -12.73 -11.42 6.52
N GLU A 26 -13.01 -12.29 7.50
CA GLU A 26 -12.31 -12.41 8.80
C GLU A 26 -10.83 -12.81 8.73
N LEU A 27 -10.27 -12.95 7.53
CA LEU A 27 -8.89 -13.38 7.34
C LEU A 27 -7.86 -12.29 7.65
N TRP A 28 -8.28 -11.02 7.71
CA TRP A 28 -7.40 -9.87 7.80
C TRP A 28 -7.67 -9.03 9.04
N GLU A 29 -6.64 -8.85 9.86
CA GLU A 29 -6.62 -7.80 10.88
C GLU A 29 -6.14 -6.50 10.22
N ILE A 30 -6.93 -5.44 10.33
CA ILE A 30 -6.63 -4.13 9.72
C ILE A 30 -6.05 -3.21 10.77
N VAL A 31 -4.87 -2.66 10.50
CA VAL A 31 -4.25 -1.59 11.28
C VAL A 31 -4.12 -0.36 10.41
N GLU A 32 -4.78 0.72 10.83
CA GLU A 32 -4.61 2.03 10.21
C GLU A 32 -3.42 2.72 10.85
N LEU A 33 -2.50 3.23 10.03
CA LEU A 33 -1.38 4.04 10.49
C LEU A 33 -1.34 5.34 9.71
N ASP A 34 -1.11 6.43 10.43
CA ASP A 34 -0.73 7.69 9.82
C ASP A 34 0.78 7.76 9.58
N TYR A 35 1.21 8.62 8.67
CA TYR A 35 2.61 8.78 8.33
C TYR A 35 3.42 9.34 9.50
N ASP A 36 2.82 10.22 10.31
CA ASP A 36 3.49 10.78 11.49
C ASP A 36 3.72 9.74 12.61
N ASP A 37 2.98 8.64 12.58
CA ASP A 37 3.03 7.59 13.61
C ASP A 37 3.97 6.43 13.26
N ILE A 38 4.65 6.47 12.11
CA ILE A 38 5.62 5.42 11.70
C ILE A 38 6.76 5.29 12.73
N SER A 39 7.25 6.40 13.27
CA SER A 39 8.32 6.41 14.28
C SER A 39 7.88 5.80 15.62
N LYS A 40 6.57 5.73 15.86
CA LYS A 40 5.92 5.14 17.03
C LYS A 40 5.27 3.80 16.71
N ALA A 41 5.60 3.21 15.55
CA ALA A 41 4.92 2.04 15.02
C ALA A 41 4.71 1.00 16.12
N ASP A 42 3.43 0.72 16.38
CA ASP A 42 3.00 -0.32 17.29
C ASP A 42 3.74 -1.63 16.91
N PRO A 43 4.31 -2.38 17.88
CA PRO A 43 4.85 -3.72 17.63
C PRO A 43 3.93 -4.60 16.79
N ALA A 44 2.62 -4.38 16.89
CA ALA A 44 1.60 -5.06 16.12
C ALA A 44 1.71 -4.81 14.59
N ALA A 45 2.30 -3.70 14.14
CA ALA A 45 2.47 -3.35 12.73
C ALA A 45 3.78 -3.88 12.10
N ILE A 46 4.63 -4.57 12.87
CA ILE A 46 5.89 -5.15 12.37
C ILE A 46 5.62 -6.53 11.74
N GLY A 47 6.20 -6.78 10.56
CA GLY A 47 6.13 -8.07 9.87
C GLY A 47 4.78 -8.37 9.22
N VAL A 48 4.01 -7.33 8.89
CA VAL A 48 2.66 -7.46 8.33
C VAL A 48 2.66 -8.16 6.97
N ASP A 49 1.57 -8.84 6.66
CA ASP A 49 1.45 -9.60 5.41
C ASP A 49 1.19 -8.71 4.20
N LEU A 50 0.57 -7.55 4.38
CA LEU A 50 0.35 -6.59 3.30
C LEU A 50 0.36 -5.16 3.84
N LEU A 51 1.11 -4.29 3.19
CA LEU A 51 1.00 -2.84 3.33
C LEU A 51 0.25 -2.29 2.11
N ILE A 52 -0.84 -1.57 2.34
CA ILE A 52 -1.51 -0.75 1.34
C ILE A 52 -1.03 0.69 1.55
N TYR A 53 -0.32 1.23 0.58
CA TYR A 53 0.31 2.54 0.66
C TYR A 53 -0.27 3.49 -0.41
N GLY A 54 -0.93 4.54 0.05
CA GLY A 54 -1.37 5.68 -0.75
C GLY A 54 -0.21 6.59 -1.09
N VAL A 55 0.17 6.63 -2.37
CA VAL A 55 1.15 7.59 -2.90
C VAL A 55 0.46 8.95 -3.03
N SER A 56 1.04 9.98 -2.43
CA SER A 56 0.63 11.36 -2.60
C SER A 56 1.23 11.92 -3.89
N SER A 57 0.53 12.85 -4.55
CA SER A 57 1.02 13.49 -5.77
C SER A 57 2.15 14.51 -5.53
N ALA A 58 2.49 14.78 -4.26
CA ALA A 58 3.64 15.58 -3.88
C ALA A 58 4.94 14.75 -4.03
N MET A 59 5.63 14.98 -5.14
CA MET A 59 6.77 14.22 -5.66
C MET A 59 7.96 14.00 -4.71
N ASP A 60 8.73 12.93 -5.00
CA ASP A 60 10.04 12.51 -4.49
C ASP A 60 10.18 12.17 -3.00
N SER A 61 9.51 12.88 -2.09
CA SER A 61 9.53 12.59 -0.65
C SER A 61 8.91 11.23 -0.31
N ASP A 62 7.94 10.79 -1.12
CA ASP A 62 7.16 9.59 -0.86
C ASP A 62 7.98 8.29 -1.00
N TRP A 63 9.01 8.27 -1.84
CA TRP A 63 9.85 7.08 -1.98
C TRP A 63 10.81 6.92 -0.80
N HIS A 64 11.36 8.02 -0.28
CA HIS A 64 12.16 7.97 0.93
C HIS A 64 11.32 7.52 2.13
N LEU A 65 10.10 8.04 2.24
CA LEU A 65 9.16 7.63 3.27
C LEU A 65 8.77 6.15 3.13
N LEU A 66 8.49 5.67 1.91
CA LEU A 66 8.21 4.26 1.66
C LEU A 66 9.38 3.36 2.06
N MET A 67 10.62 3.78 1.80
CA MET A 67 11.83 3.06 2.21
C MET A 67 11.98 3.02 3.74
N GLU A 68 11.64 4.10 4.43
CA GLU A 68 11.63 4.15 5.90
C GLU A 68 10.54 3.23 6.47
N ILE A 69 9.31 3.31 5.95
CA ILE A 69 8.21 2.42 6.29
C ILE A 69 8.61 0.95 6.08
N HIS A 70 9.22 0.64 4.93
CA HIS A 70 9.67 -0.71 4.65
C HIS A 70 10.72 -1.21 5.67
N LYS A 71 11.67 -0.35 6.08
CA LYS A 71 12.66 -0.70 7.11
C LYS A 71 12.03 -0.94 8.48
N THR A 72 11.04 -0.15 8.85
CA THR A 72 10.37 -0.18 10.16
C THR A 72 9.35 -1.31 10.24
N LEU A 73 8.40 -1.37 9.30
CA LEU A 73 7.29 -2.32 9.32
C LEU A 73 7.65 -3.68 8.70
N ARG A 74 8.67 -3.74 7.82
CA ARG A 74 9.11 -4.97 7.13
C ARG A 74 7.94 -5.78 6.54
N PRO A 75 7.04 -5.16 5.75
CA PRO A 75 5.90 -5.84 5.18
C PRO A 75 6.35 -6.94 4.21
N LYS A 76 5.63 -8.07 4.15
CA LYS A 76 5.92 -9.16 3.20
C LYS A 76 5.65 -8.75 1.75
N ARG A 77 4.67 -7.87 1.54
CA ARG A 77 4.33 -7.29 0.25
C ARG A 77 3.70 -5.90 0.39
N ILE A 78 3.85 -5.08 -0.64
CA ILE A 78 3.34 -3.71 -0.70
C ILE A 78 2.46 -3.53 -1.94
N LEU A 79 1.24 -3.03 -1.74
CA LEU A 79 0.34 -2.57 -2.80
C LEU A 79 0.31 -1.03 -2.81
N LEU A 80 0.72 -0.43 -3.92
CA LEU A 80 0.72 1.02 -4.10
C LEU A 80 -0.61 1.49 -4.68
N LEU A 81 -1.17 2.56 -4.11
CA LEU A 81 -2.31 3.28 -4.67
C LEU A 81 -1.84 4.64 -5.20
N THR A 82 -2.06 4.93 -6.47
CA THR A 82 -1.58 6.16 -7.12
C THR A 82 -2.70 6.91 -7.83
N ASP A 83 -2.56 8.23 -7.97
CA ASP A 83 -3.45 9.04 -8.80
C ASP A 83 -3.01 9.05 -10.28
N VAL A 84 -1.74 8.74 -10.56
CA VAL A 84 -1.13 8.85 -11.90
C VAL A 84 -0.37 7.57 -12.26
N LEU A 85 -0.55 7.13 -13.50
CA LEU A 85 0.23 6.08 -14.15
C LEU A 85 0.75 6.54 -15.52
N PRO A 86 1.96 6.14 -15.95
CA PRO A 86 2.95 5.39 -15.17
C PRO A 86 3.50 6.24 -14.02
N LEU A 87 3.96 5.58 -12.95
CA LEU A 87 4.56 6.29 -11.82
C LEU A 87 5.80 7.08 -12.31
N PRO A 88 5.95 8.36 -11.95
CA PRO A 88 7.16 9.13 -12.29
C PRO A 88 8.40 8.40 -11.82
N GLY A 89 9.50 8.51 -12.58
CA GLY A 89 10.71 7.69 -12.50
C GLY A 89 11.43 7.63 -11.15
N GLY A 90 10.83 6.99 -10.15
CA GLY A 90 11.41 6.65 -8.86
C GLY A 90 11.13 5.19 -8.47
N LEU A 91 10.37 4.44 -9.26
CA LEU A 91 10.12 3.01 -9.01
C LEU A 91 11.42 2.18 -9.05
N HIS A 92 12.41 2.60 -9.84
CA HIS A 92 13.73 1.97 -9.87
C HIS A 92 14.53 2.17 -8.57
N ASN A 93 14.20 3.17 -7.75
CA ASN A 93 14.76 3.33 -6.40
C ASN A 93 14.16 2.37 -5.37
N LEU A 94 13.12 1.60 -5.73
CA LEU A 94 12.49 0.61 -4.84
C LEU A 94 13.17 -0.76 -4.90
N ALA A 95 14.39 -0.84 -5.44
CA ALA A 95 15.17 -2.09 -5.48
C ALA A 95 15.30 -2.68 -4.06
N GLY A 96 14.70 -3.86 -3.85
CA GLY A 96 14.69 -4.55 -2.55
C GLY A 96 13.44 -4.32 -1.71
N VAL A 97 12.49 -3.50 -2.16
CA VAL A 97 11.15 -3.38 -1.54
C VAL A 97 10.20 -4.38 -2.20
N PRO A 98 9.43 -5.18 -1.45
CA PRO A 98 8.55 -6.21 -2.00
C PRO A 98 7.24 -5.58 -2.52
N VAL A 99 7.34 -4.69 -3.52
CA VAL A 99 6.16 -4.13 -4.18
C VAL A 99 5.54 -5.21 -5.04
N SER A 100 4.30 -5.58 -4.71
CA SER A 100 3.57 -6.66 -5.35
C SER A 100 2.58 -6.11 -6.41
N GLY A 101 2.18 -4.86 -6.28
CA GLY A 101 1.18 -4.25 -7.15
C GLY A 101 1.20 -2.72 -7.10
N CYS A 102 0.67 -2.11 -8.16
CA CYS A 102 0.28 -0.71 -8.16
C CYS A 102 -1.05 -0.60 -8.91
N VAL A 103 -2.00 0.10 -8.30
CA VAL A 103 -3.33 0.35 -8.87
C VAL A 103 -3.67 1.83 -8.72
N MET A 104 -4.48 2.35 -9.63
CA MET A 104 -4.96 3.73 -9.47
C MET A 104 -5.96 3.81 -8.32
N LYS A 105 -5.99 4.92 -7.60
CA LYS A 105 -7.02 5.19 -6.56
C LYS A 105 -8.44 5.22 -7.15
N THR A 106 -8.55 5.44 -8.46
CA THR A 106 -9.81 5.49 -9.21
C THR A 106 -10.22 4.14 -9.82
N VAL A 107 -9.51 3.04 -9.56
CA VAL A 107 -9.94 1.71 -10.04
C VAL A 107 -11.25 1.29 -9.40
N SER A 108 -11.96 0.38 -10.07
CA SER A 108 -13.17 -0.21 -9.49
C SER A 108 -12.83 -1.04 -8.24
N VAL A 109 -13.81 -1.21 -7.37
CA VAL A 109 -13.65 -1.98 -6.12
C VAL A 109 -13.22 -3.41 -6.42
N GLU A 110 -13.76 -4.04 -7.46
CA GLU A 110 -13.45 -5.42 -7.85
C GLU A 110 -11.97 -5.58 -8.22
N ILE A 111 -11.39 -4.59 -8.90
CA ILE A 111 -9.97 -4.60 -9.26
C ILE A 111 -9.10 -4.44 -8.02
N LEU A 112 -9.48 -3.54 -7.11
CA LEU A 112 -8.76 -3.34 -5.85
C LEU A 112 -8.82 -4.59 -4.97
N GLU A 113 -9.98 -5.21 -4.83
CA GLU A 113 -10.15 -6.47 -4.10
C GLU A 113 -9.29 -7.59 -4.69
N ALA A 114 -9.29 -7.72 -6.03
CA ALA A 114 -8.43 -8.67 -6.72
C ALA A 114 -6.94 -8.40 -6.47
N ALA A 115 -6.52 -7.13 -6.49
CA ALA A 115 -5.14 -6.73 -6.20
C ALA A 115 -4.72 -7.11 -4.77
N ILE A 116 -5.60 -6.88 -3.78
CA ILE A 116 -5.37 -7.26 -2.38
C ILE A 116 -5.25 -8.78 -2.24
N ARG A 117 -6.12 -9.56 -2.91
CA ARG A 117 -6.09 -11.03 -2.83
C ARG A 117 -4.89 -11.64 -3.56
N LEU A 118 -4.62 -11.22 -4.79
CA LEU A 118 -3.68 -11.88 -5.70
C LEU A 118 -2.25 -11.36 -5.57
N GLY A 119 -2.06 -10.13 -5.09
CA GLY A 119 -0.73 -9.54 -4.95
C GLY A 119 0.05 -9.35 -6.25
N ASN A 120 -0.58 -9.51 -7.42
CA ASN A 120 0.00 -9.15 -8.72
C ASN A 120 -1.11 -8.94 -9.77
N PRO A 121 -1.88 -7.83 -9.68
CA PRO A 121 -2.89 -7.54 -10.68
C PRO A 121 -2.23 -7.24 -12.05
N PRO A 122 -2.89 -7.51 -13.19
CA PRO A 122 -2.32 -7.31 -14.53
C PRO A 122 -1.82 -5.87 -14.81
N ILE A 123 -2.32 -4.90 -14.03
CA ILE A 123 -1.92 -3.48 -14.05
C ILE A 123 -0.44 -3.30 -13.63
N PHE A 124 0.11 -4.20 -12.81
CA PHE A 124 1.50 -4.11 -12.34
C PHE A 124 2.52 -4.19 -13.49
N SER A 125 2.21 -4.93 -14.57
CA SER A 125 3.10 -5.01 -15.74
C SER A 125 3.24 -3.67 -16.49
N VAL A 126 2.25 -2.78 -16.33
CA VAL A 126 2.24 -1.45 -16.97
C VAL A 126 3.07 -0.45 -16.17
N CYS A 127 3.24 -0.66 -14.86
CA CYS A 127 4.04 0.23 -14.01
C CYS A 127 5.55 0.02 -14.17
N GLN A 128 5.99 -1.08 -14.81
CA GLN A 128 7.40 -1.41 -15.04
C GLN A 128 7.93 -1.08 -16.44
N LYS A 129 7.10 -0.53 -17.34
CA LYS A 129 7.51 -0.08 -18.67
C LYS A 129 7.62 1.44 -18.71
#